data_AF-A0A9D4HTN2-F1
#
_entry.id   AF-A0A9D4HTN2-F1
#
_cell.length_a   1.000
_cell.length_b   1.000
_cell.length_c   1.000
_cell.angle_alpha   90.00
_cell.angle_beta   90.00
_cell.angle_gamma   90.00
#
_symmetry.space_group_name_H-M   'P 1'
#
loop_
_entity.id
_entity.type
_entity.pdbx_description
1 polymer ?
#
loop_
_entity_poly.entity_id
_entity_poly.type
_entity_poly.pdbx_seq_one_letter_code
_entity_poly.pdbx_strand_id
1 'polypeptide(L)'
;MVSAPETSRILMEASDNTDNSDDTKHHEEKQTKQKKFQTRVRQLVETIDDMGNPFEEDTSDLYTLDTKVVISPEVIMSVKTAESIGKAQYESVIVEGLSNNIKGFYETIKKNSLPLFELGPERKRQRHQKLRV
;
A
#
# COMPACT_ATOMS: atom_id res chain seq x y z
N MET A 1 31.74 11.44 -45.17
CA MET A 1 30.63 11.04 -44.27
C MET A 1 30.21 9.63 -44.69
N VAL A 2 30.76 8.60 -44.06
CA VAL A 2 30.56 7.17 -44.47
C VAL A 2 29.92 6.42 -43.30
N SER A 3 28.69 6.79 -42.97
CA SER A 3 27.91 6.08 -41.94
C SER A 3 26.40 6.13 -42.20
N ALA A 4 25.92 6.97 -43.12
CA ALA A 4 24.48 7.11 -43.41
C ALA A 4 23.75 5.80 -43.77
N PRO A 5 24.34 4.87 -44.54
CA PRO A 5 23.66 3.60 -44.87
C PRO A 5 23.54 2.67 -43.66
N GLU A 6 24.61 2.51 -42.87
CA GLU A 6 24.61 1.65 -41.68
C GLU A 6 23.79 2.26 -40.54
N THR A 7 23.83 3.57 -40.34
CA THR A 7 22.97 4.24 -39.35
C THR A 7 21.48 4.14 -39.74
N SER A 8 21.14 4.23 -41.02
CA SER A 8 19.76 4.02 -41.49
C SER A 8 19.31 2.59 -41.30
N ARG A 9 20.19 1.61 -41.57
CA ARG A 9 19.89 0.21 -41.37
C ARG A 9 19.66 -0.13 -39.90
N ILE A 10 20.52 0.36 -39.00
CA ILE A 10 20.37 0.17 -37.55
C ILE A 10 19.07 0.83 -37.05
N LEU A 11 18.74 2.03 -37.53
CA LEU A 11 17.47 2.71 -37.21
C LEU A 11 16.25 1.90 -37.67
N MET A 12 16.31 1.32 -38.87
CA MET A 12 15.22 0.55 -39.45
C MET A 12 15.04 -0.82 -38.77
N GLU A 13 16.14 -1.52 -38.47
CA GLU A 13 16.12 -2.76 -37.68
C GLU A 13 15.67 -2.51 -36.22
N ALA A 14 15.90 -1.32 -35.68
CA ALA A 14 15.38 -0.92 -34.37
C ALA A 14 13.88 -0.59 -34.41
N SER A 15 13.36 0.00 -35.49
CA SER A 15 11.92 0.28 -35.64
C SER A 15 11.10 -0.98 -35.90
N ASP A 16 11.65 -1.94 -36.66
CA ASP A 16 10.95 -3.19 -37.01
C ASP A 16 10.84 -4.14 -35.79
N ASN A 17 11.61 -3.94 -34.72
CA ASN A 17 11.48 -4.69 -33.46
C ASN A 17 10.35 -4.20 -32.53
N THR A 18 9.53 -3.24 -32.98
CA THR A 18 8.34 -2.78 -32.23
C THR A 18 7.07 -3.59 -32.52
N ASP A 19 7.17 -4.67 -33.30
CA ASP A 19 6.11 -5.67 -33.49
C ASP A 19 5.99 -6.65 -32.30
N ASN A 20 6.18 -6.16 -31.08
CA ASN A 20 5.56 -6.78 -29.92
C ASN A 20 4.32 -5.95 -29.59
N SER A 21 3.16 -6.59 -29.70
CA SER A 21 1.88 -6.11 -29.15
C SER A 21 1.87 -6.04 -27.61
N ASP A 22 3.02 -5.67 -27.02
CA ASP A 22 3.14 -5.36 -25.61
C ASP A 22 2.25 -4.16 -25.35
N ASP A 23 1.17 -4.42 -24.62
CA ASP A 23 0.26 -3.42 -24.07
C ASP A 23 1.10 -2.40 -23.29
N THR A 24 1.49 -1.31 -23.95
CA THR A 24 2.29 -0.20 -23.38
C THR A 24 1.52 0.57 -22.31
N LYS A 25 0.23 0.24 -22.13
CA LYS A 25 -0.62 0.83 -21.11
C LYS A 25 -0.12 0.46 -19.73
N HIS A 26 -0.02 1.47 -18.88
CA HIS A 26 0.22 1.25 -17.48
C HIS A 26 -0.87 0.33 -16.90
N HIS A 27 -0.51 -0.50 -15.92
CA HIS A 27 -1.43 -1.50 -15.34
C HIS A 27 -2.77 -0.89 -14.88
N GLU A 28 -2.76 0.40 -14.50
CA GLU A 28 -3.92 1.18 -14.05
C GLU A 28 -4.80 1.70 -15.20
N GLU A 29 -4.24 1.84 -16.40
CA GLU A 29 -4.97 2.26 -17.62
C GLU A 29 -5.80 1.12 -18.24
N LYS A 30 -5.65 -0.10 -17.71
CA LYS A 30 -6.48 -1.23 -18.14
C LYS A 30 -7.94 -0.95 -17.82
N GLN A 31 -8.80 -1.11 -18.82
CA GLN A 31 -10.24 -0.82 -18.71
C GLN A 31 -10.91 -1.55 -17.54
N THR A 32 -10.45 -2.76 -17.21
CA THR A 32 -10.94 -3.53 -16.06
C THR A 32 -10.61 -2.88 -14.72
N LYS A 33 -9.46 -2.22 -14.59
CA LYS A 33 -9.08 -1.47 -13.38
C LYS A 33 -9.88 -0.19 -13.25
N GLN A 34 -10.01 0.56 -14.34
CA GLN A 34 -10.80 1.79 -14.37
C GLN A 34 -12.28 1.53 -14.04
N LYS A 35 -12.89 0.49 -14.63
CA LYS A 35 -14.28 0.10 -14.28
C LYS A 35 -14.42 -0.26 -12.81
N LYS A 36 -13.50 -1.06 -12.25
CA LYS A 36 -13.51 -1.41 -10.82
C LYS A 36 -13.36 -0.18 -9.93
N PHE A 37 -12.49 0.75 -10.30
CA PHE A 37 -12.31 2.01 -9.60
C PHE A 37 -13.61 2.83 -9.60
N GLN A 38 -14.23 3.02 -10.77
CA GLN A 38 -15.51 3.74 -10.88
C GLN A 38 -16.61 3.10 -10.04
N THR A 39 -16.74 1.77 -10.07
CA THR A 39 -17.70 1.06 -9.22
C THR A 39 -17.44 1.31 -7.74
N ARG A 40 -16.18 1.25 -7.29
CA ARG A 40 -15.82 1.51 -5.88
C ARG A 40 -16.09 2.94 -5.45
N VAL A 41 -15.81 3.91 -6.31
CA VAL A 41 -16.11 5.32 -6.03
C VAL A 41 -17.62 5.51 -5.90
N ARG A 42 -18.41 4.92 -6.80
CA ARG A 42 -19.87 5.00 -6.73
C ARG A 42 -20.41 4.38 -5.44
N GLN A 43 -19.92 3.20 -5.08
CA GLN A 43 -20.29 2.53 -3.82
C GLN A 43 -19.92 3.38 -2.61
N LEU A 44 -18.74 4.01 -2.61
CA LEU A 44 -18.32 4.90 -1.54
C LEU A 44 -19.25 6.12 -1.40
N VAL A 45 -19.61 6.75 -2.52
CA VAL A 45 -20.56 7.88 -2.53
C VAL A 45 -21.91 7.44 -2.00
N GLU A 46 -22.45 6.32 -2.50
CA GLU A 46 -23.71 5.73 -2.02
C GLU A 46 -23.65 5.47 -0.50
N THR A 47 -22.55 4.90 0.01
CA THR A 47 -22.40 4.66 1.46
C THR A 47 -22.31 5.93 2.29
N ILE A 48 -21.67 6.99 1.78
CA ILE A 48 -21.59 8.28 2.49
C ILE A 48 -22.94 8.99 2.47
N ASP A 49 -23.69 8.91 1.37
CA ASP A 49 -25.03 9.50 1.27
C ASP A 49 -26.04 8.76 2.16
N ASP A 50 -26.00 7.42 2.16
CA ASP A 50 -26.93 6.58 2.91
C ASP A 50 -26.61 6.57 4.42
N MET A 51 -25.33 6.48 4.78
CA MET A 51 -24.89 6.27 6.15
C MET A 51 -24.38 7.55 6.83
N GLY A 52 -24.24 8.64 6.08
CA GLY A 52 -23.66 9.90 6.54
C GLY A 52 -22.14 9.96 6.40
N ASN A 53 -21.59 11.17 6.50
CA ASN A 53 -20.14 11.40 6.38
C ASN A 53 -19.39 10.91 7.63
N PRO A 54 -18.61 9.83 7.54
CA PRO A 54 -17.88 9.28 8.69
C PRO A 54 -16.81 10.24 9.24
N PHE A 55 -16.31 11.17 8.42
CA PHE A 55 -15.27 12.12 8.83
C PHE A 55 -15.80 13.30 9.66
N GLU A 56 -17.13 13.44 9.77
CA GLU A 56 -17.78 14.43 10.63
C GLU A 56 -18.25 13.83 11.97
N GLU A 57 -18.09 12.52 12.16
CA GLU A 57 -18.49 11.84 13.38
C GLU A 57 -17.37 11.89 14.45
N ASP A 58 -17.63 12.57 15.57
CA ASP A 58 -16.77 12.53 16.75
C ASP A 58 -17.01 11.24 17.56
N THR A 59 -16.51 10.12 17.04
CA THR A 59 -16.60 8.80 17.71
C THR A 59 -15.24 8.17 17.94
N SER A 60 -15.10 7.40 19.03
CA SER A 60 -13.89 6.63 19.31
C SER A 60 -13.88 5.24 18.65
N ASP A 61 -14.97 4.92 17.94
CA ASP A 61 -15.20 3.62 17.35
C ASP A 61 -14.52 3.54 15.99
N LEU A 62 -14.00 2.36 15.68
CA LEU A 62 -13.46 2.08 14.36
C LEU A 62 -14.47 1.22 13.62
N TYR A 63 -14.95 1.69 12.48
CA TYR A 63 -15.95 0.98 11.67
C TYR A 63 -15.47 0.77 10.25
N THR A 64 -15.99 -0.27 9.60
CA THR A 64 -15.74 -0.50 8.18
C THR A 64 -16.71 0.34 7.37
N LEU A 65 -16.20 1.21 6.48
CA LEU A 65 -16.99 2.24 5.81
C LEU A 65 -18.18 1.72 4.99
N ASP A 66 -18.04 0.54 4.39
CA ASP A 66 -19.06 -0.07 3.54
C ASP A 66 -20.21 -0.72 4.33
N THR A 67 -19.98 -1.09 5.60
CA THR A 67 -20.91 -1.88 6.41
C THR A 67 -21.30 -1.20 7.73
N LYS A 68 -20.60 -0.13 8.14
CA LYS A 68 -20.58 0.46 9.49
C LYS A 68 -20.45 -0.57 10.62
N VAL A 69 -19.91 -1.76 10.35
CA VAL A 69 -19.67 -2.75 11.40
C VAL A 69 -18.52 -2.25 12.25
N VAL A 70 -18.80 -2.09 13.54
CA VAL A 70 -17.78 -1.75 14.55
C VAL A 70 -16.77 -2.90 14.62
N ILE A 71 -15.51 -2.54 14.46
CA ILE A 71 -14.38 -3.45 14.45
C ILE A 71 -14.14 -3.94 15.89
N SER A 72 -13.60 -5.17 16.01
CA SER A 72 -13.36 -5.78 17.32
C SER A 72 -12.47 -4.90 18.23
N PRO A 73 -12.72 -4.91 19.55
CA PRO A 73 -11.97 -4.09 20.50
C PRO A 73 -10.46 -4.39 20.49
N GLU A 74 -10.07 -5.63 20.18
CA GLU A 74 -8.67 -6.03 20.04
C GLU A 74 -7.95 -5.28 18.91
N VAL A 75 -8.60 -5.10 17.76
CA VAL A 75 -8.04 -4.33 16.65
C VAL A 75 -8.02 -2.84 16.99
N ILE A 76 -9.04 -2.32 17.67
CA ILE A 76 -9.04 -0.94 18.16
C ILE A 76 -7.84 -0.70 19.09
N MET A 77 -7.58 -1.60 20.04
CA MET A 77 -6.41 -1.51 20.91
C MET A 77 -5.09 -1.59 20.12
N SER A 78 -5.01 -2.46 19.12
CA SER A 78 -3.83 -2.58 18.27
C SER A 78 -3.55 -1.28 17.50
N VAL A 79 -4.59 -0.66 16.94
CA VAL A 79 -4.49 0.64 16.24
C VAL A 79 -4.05 1.75 17.20
N LYS A 80 -4.66 1.84 18.39
CA LYS A 80 -4.24 2.81 19.42
C LYS A 80 -2.79 2.59 19.87
N THR A 81 -2.37 1.33 19.98
CA THR A 81 -0.97 0.99 20.30
C THR A 81 -0.03 1.41 19.18
N ALA A 82 -0.41 1.18 17.93
CA ALA A 82 0.35 1.62 16.76
C ALA A 82 0.52 3.15 16.74
N GLU A 83 -0.54 3.89 17.04
CA GLU A 83 -0.50 5.35 17.15
C GLU A 83 0.46 5.80 18.25
N SER A 84 0.36 5.22 19.45
CA SER A 84 1.24 5.56 20.58
C SER A 84 2.71 5.27 20.27
N ILE A 85 3.01 4.10 19.69
CA ILE A 85 4.38 3.74 19.28
C ILE A 85 4.88 4.71 18.20
N GLY A 86 4.06 5.04 17.21
CA GLY A 86 4.41 5.97 16.14
C GLY A 86 4.73 7.36 16.67
N LYS A 87 3.92 7.89 17.60
CA LYS A 87 4.17 9.17 18.27
C LYS A 87 5.48 9.17 19.05
N ALA A 88 5.72 8.14 19.87
CA ALA A 88 6.95 8.02 20.65
C ALA A 88 8.20 7.91 19.76
N GLN A 89 8.11 7.15 18.66
CA GLN A 89 9.20 7.03 17.69
C GLN A 89 9.45 8.35 16.95
N TYR A 90 8.39 9.04 16.54
CA TYR A 90 8.50 10.35 15.92
C TYR A 90 9.19 11.36 16.86
N GLU A 91 8.73 11.47 18.10
CA GLU A 91 9.32 12.36 19.10
C GLU A 91 10.80 12.03 19.35
N SER A 92 11.14 10.74 19.51
CA SER A 92 12.53 10.30 19.65
C SER A 92 13.37 10.71 18.44
N VAL A 93 12.89 10.51 17.20
CA VAL A 93 13.63 10.90 15.99
C VAL A 93 13.82 12.41 15.90
N ILE A 94 12.79 13.21 16.19
CA ILE A 94 12.88 14.67 16.14
C ILE A 94 13.82 15.20 17.22
N VAL A 95 13.66 14.75 18.48
CA VAL A 95 14.46 15.24 19.61
C VAL A 95 15.91 14.75 19.52
N GLU A 96 16.13 13.46 19.27
CA GLU A 96 17.48 12.87 19.23
C GLU A 96 18.23 13.21 17.94
N GLY A 97 17.53 13.28 16.82
CA GLY A 97 18.11 13.52 15.50
C GLY A 97 18.30 15.00 15.17
N LEU A 98 17.26 15.83 15.35
CA LEU A 98 17.32 17.24 14.95
C LEU A 98 17.80 18.17 16.06
N SER A 99 17.34 17.96 17.31
CA SER A 99 17.68 18.88 18.41
C SER A 99 19.05 18.61 19.02
N ASN A 100 19.36 17.33 19.27
CA ASN A 100 20.56 16.97 20.02
C ASN A 100 21.69 16.38 19.15
N ASN A 101 21.44 16.07 17.86
CA ASN A 101 22.39 15.45 16.93
C ASN A 101 23.10 14.22 17.54
N ILE A 102 22.37 13.44 18.35
CA ILE A 102 22.88 12.26 19.05
C ILE A 102 22.78 11.04 18.14
N LYS A 103 21.69 10.95 17.38
CA LYS A 103 21.47 9.92 16.36
C LYS A 103 21.67 10.51 14.98
N GLY A 104 22.41 9.79 14.14
CA GLY A 104 22.64 10.19 12.76
C GLY A 104 21.34 10.14 11.95
N PHE A 105 21.12 11.12 11.08
CA PHE A 105 19.95 11.18 10.20
C PHE A 105 19.73 9.89 9.37
N TYR A 106 20.80 9.14 9.11
CA TYR A 106 20.80 7.90 8.33
C TYR A 106 20.56 6.64 9.16
N GLU A 107 20.26 6.76 10.45
CA GLU A 107 20.01 5.61 11.30
C GLU A 107 18.68 4.93 10.95
N THR A 108 18.71 3.59 10.89
CA THR A 108 17.55 2.80 10.47
C THR A 108 16.46 2.82 11.54
N ILE A 109 15.26 3.26 11.16
CA ILE A 109 14.07 3.13 12.02
C ILE A 109 13.60 1.68 12.02
N LYS A 110 13.51 1.08 13.21
CA LYS A 110 13.05 -0.30 13.36
C LYS A 110 11.57 -0.41 12.97
N LYS A 111 11.25 -1.40 12.14
CA LYS A 111 9.88 -1.73 11.77
C LYS A 111 9.09 -2.27 12.99
N ASN A 112 7.90 -1.71 13.21
CA ASN A 112 6.92 -2.26 14.15
C ASN A 112 6.07 -3.32 13.44
N SER A 113 5.89 -4.49 14.07
CA SER A 113 5.04 -5.56 13.56
C SER A 113 3.84 -5.74 14.48
N LEU A 114 2.76 -5.03 14.18
CA LEU A 114 1.51 -5.09 14.93
C LEU A 114 0.44 -5.79 14.09
N PRO A 115 -0.40 -6.65 14.69
CA PRO A 115 -1.55 -7.23 14.01
C PRO A 115 -2.60 -6.13 13.79
N LEU A 116 -2.64 -5.55 12.59
CA LEU A 116 -3.58 -4.50 12.20
C LEU A 116 -4.66 -5.11 11.30
N PHE A 117 -5.93 -4.81 11.58
CA PHE A 117 -7.11 -5.14 10.75
C PHE A 117 -7.43 -6.63 10.53
N GLU A 118 -6.53 -7.55 10.84
CA GLU A 118 -6.74 -9.00 10.72
C GLU A 118 -6.59 -9.71 12.07
N LEU A 119 -7.71 -10.05 12.70
CA LEU A 119 -7.81 -11.30 13.49
C LEU A 119 -8.12 -12.43 12.52
N GLY A 120 -7.17 -12.71 11.61
CA GLY A 120 -7.28 -13.89 10.76
C GLY A 120 -7.27 -15.15 11.64
N PRO A 121 -8.00 -16.23 11.28
CA PRO A 121 -7.83 -17.51 11.94
C PRO A 121 -6.33 -17.85 11.92
N GLU A 122 -5.78 -18.32 13.05
CA GLU A 122 -4.37 -18.67 13.18
C GLU A 122 -3.89 -19.37 11.90
N ARG A 123 -2.96 -18.74 11.16
CA ARG A 123 -2.30 -19.41 10.04
C ARG A 123 -1.49 -20.56 10.63
N LYS A 124 -2.10 -21.74 10.71
CA LYS A 124 -1.41 -23.00 11.02
C LYS A 124 -0.33 -23.17 9.98
N ARG A 125 0.90 -22.82 10.33
CA ARG A 125 2.08 -23.07 9.51
C ARG A 125 2.22 -24.58 9.38
N GLN A 126 1.78 -25.15 8.27
CA GLN A 126 2.07 -26.54 7.97
C GLN A 126 3.58 -26.64 7.75
N ARG A 127 4.28 -27.21 8.72
CA ARG A 127 5.68 -27.60 8.57
C ARG A 127 5.72 -28.73 7.56
N HIS A 128 6.20 -28.46 6.34
CA HIS A 128 6.56 -29.52 5.42
C HIS A 128 7.72 -30.32 6.02
N GLN A 129 7.41 -31.50 6.54
CA GLN A 129 8.40 -32.47 6.96
C GLN A 129 9.06 -33.02 5.70
N LYS A 130 10.33 -32.66 5.47
CA LYS A 130 11.11 -33.24 4.36
C LYS A 130 11.21 -34.75 4.60
N LEU A 131 10.60 -35.55 3.72
CA LEU A 131 10.95 -36.97 3.64
C LEU A 131 12.42 -37.08 3.22
N ARG A 132 13.21 -37.71 4.08
CA ARG A 132 14.54 -38.21 3.73
C ARG A 132 14.33 -39.41 2.81
N VAL A 133 14.80 -39.29 1.56
CA VAL A 133 15.08 -40.44 0.67
C VAL A 133 16.49 -40.92 0.98
#